data_AF-A0A7X8KCP5-F1
#
_entry.id   AF-A0A7X8KCP5-F1
#
_cell.length_a   1.000
_cell.length_b   1.000
_cell.length_c   1.000
_cell.angle_alpha   90.00
_cell.angle_beta   90.00
_cell.angle_gamma   90.00
#
_symmetry.space_group_name_H-M   'P 1'
#
loop_
_entity.id
_entity.type
_entity.pdbx_description
1 polymer ?
#
loop_
_entity_poly.entity_id
_entity_poly.type
_entity_poly.pdbx_seq_one_letter_code
_entity_poly.pdbx_strand_id
1 'polypeptide(L)'
;MKKLIINLFLLMIVFTYSSCKKETFVNSISISDLYSYTDVNNTPCDGKLKHQGEIIKIHGYISKHNTFPNENRFHVYETSMEKGPRIVILVVKNSNKIFNEISKHIPNLSNPSIEEEYVKTSIRGKIIGKSLPANGCCTMGIFLEINNACDIRFE
;
A
#
# COMPACT_ATOMS: atom_id res chain seq x y z
N MET A 1 -2.87 42.87 19.59
CA MET A 1 -3.56 41.58 19.84
C MET A 1 -4.05 40.87 18.57
N LYS A 2 -4.78 41.51 17.64
CA LYS A 2 -5.29 40.85 16.41
C LYS A 2 -4.22 40.22 15.50
N LYS A 3 -3.04 40.83 15.34
CA LYS A 3 -1.92 40.26 14.54
C LYS A 3 -1.31 38.99 15.13
N LEU A 4 -1.38 38.81 16.46
CA LEU A 4 -0.79 37.66 17.14
C LEU A 4 -1.62 36.38 16.91
N ILE A 5 -2.94 36.53 16.86
CA ILE A 5 -3.90 35.43 16.65
C ILE A 5 -3.82 34.90 15.21
N ILE A 6 -3.63 35.79 14.23
CA ILE A 6 -3.48 35.41 12.81
C ILE A 6 -2.20 34.61 12.59
N ASN A 7 -1.09 34.98 13.22
CA ASN A 7 0.16 34.22 13.16
C ASN A 7 0.05 32.85 13.83
N LEU A 8 -0.71 32.73 14.92
CA LEU A 8 -0.92 31.44 15.61
C LEU A 8 -1.73 30.47 14.75
N PHE A 9 -2.75 30.96 14.04
CA PHE A 9 -3.56 30.16 13.12
C PHE A 9 -2.77 29.69 11.89
N LEU A 10 -1.93 30.55 11.32
CA LEU A 10 -1.04 30.20 10.21
C LEU A 10 -0.01 29.14 10.63
N LEU A 11 0.56 29.22 11.84
CA LEU A 11 1.45 28.19 12.35
C LEU A 11 0.72 26.84 12.52
N MET A 12 -0.49 26.85 13.09
CA MET A 12 -1.25 25.61 13.31
C MET A 12 -1.64 24.93 12.00
N ILE A 13 -1.98 25.70 10.97
CA ILE A 13 -2.25 25.18 9.62
C ILE A 13 -0.98 24.52 9.05
N VAL A 14 0.18 25.16 9.15
CA VAL A 14 1.46 24.60 8.67
C VAL A 14 1.85 23.31 9.42
N PHE A 15 1.55 23.19 10.71
CA PHE A 15 1.79 21.96 11.48
C PHE A 15 0.89 20.79 11.07
N THR A 16 -0.35 21.03 10.62
CA THR A 16 -1.23 19.95 10.13
C THR A 16 -0.79 19.36 8.79
N TYR A 17 -0.04 20.10 7.97
CA TYR A 17 0.45 19.62 6.67
C TYR A 17 1.74 18.78 6.75
N SER A 18 2.39 18.64 7.92
CA SER A 18 3.68 17.94 8.05
C SER A 18 3.62 16.56 8.72
N SER A 19 2.44 16.01 8.99
CA SER A 19 2.34 14.87 9.93
C SER A 19 2.58 13.47 9.35
N CYS A 20 2.89 13.29 8.06
CA CYS A 20 3.41 11.97 7.62
C CYS A 20 4.84 11.70 8.18
N LYS A 21 5.47 12.69 8.83
CA LYS A 21 6.86 12.59 9.32
C LYS A 21 7.05 11.51 10.41
N LYS A 22 7.89 10.53 10.06
CA LYS A 22 8.86 9.81 10.91
C LYS A 22 8.45 8.60 11.75
N GLU A 23 7.26 8.01 11.61
CA GLU A 23 7.08 6.64 12.15
C GLU A 23 7.92 5.63 11.36
N THR A 24 9.10 5.22 11.81
CA THR A 24 9.83 4.11 11.16
C THR A 24 8.93 2.87 11.13
N PHE A 25 8.82 2.22 9.97
CA PHE A 25 8.08 0.97 9.86
C PHE A 25 8.93 -0.16 10.44
N VAL A 26 9.04 -0.20 11.77
CA VAL A 26 9.66 -1.30 12.52
C VAL A 26 8.66 -2.45 12.62
N ASN A 27 9.15 -3.70 12.52
CA ASN A 27 8.39 -4.96 12.58
C ASN A 27 7.43 -5.19 11.41
N SER A 28 7.98 -5.24 10.20
CA SER A 28 7.26 -5.66 9.00
C SER A 28 7.22 -7.19 8.88
N ILE A 29 6.14 -7.68 8.26
CA ILE A 29 6.02 -9.07 7.82
C ILE A 29 6.36 -9.15 6.32
N SER A 30 7.01 -10.23 5.91
CA SER A 30 7.24 -10.49 4.48
C SER A 30 5.91 -10.80 3.78
N ILE A 31 5.86 -10.65 2.44
CA ILE A 31 4.64 -10.98 1.70
C ILE A 31 4.39 -12.48 1.76
N SER A 32 5.44 -13.30 1.67
CA SER A 32 5.34 -14.76 1.83
C SER A 32 4.80 -15.16 3.20
N ASP A 33 5.32 -14.58 4.27
CA ASP A 33 4.86 -14.90 5.64
C ASP A 33 3.41 -14.45 5.87
N LEU A 34 2.96 -13.41 5.18
CA LEU A 34 1.60 -12.92 5.28
C LEU A 34 0.55 -13.96 4.81
N TYR A 35 0.86 -14.76 3.79
CA TYR A 35 0.00 -15.87 3.35
C TYR A 35 -0.21 -16.90 4.47
N SER A 36 0.87 -17.27 5.16
CA SER A 36 0.82 -18.21 6.29
C SER A 36 0.16 -17.58 7.52
N TYR A 37 0.47 -16.31 7.80
CA TYR A 37 -0.07 -15.57 8.94
C TYR A 37 -1.59 -15.48 8.91
N THR A 38 -2.17 -15.30 7.72
CA THR A 38 -3.62 -15.13 7.53
C THR A 38 -4.38 -16.42 7.24
N ASP A 39 -3.66 -17.54 7.13
CA ASP A 39 -4.23 -18.86 6.87
C ASP A 39 -5.10 -18.92 5.60
N VAL A 40 -4.71 -18.16 4.56
CA VAL A 40 -5.52 -17.96 3.35
C VAL A 40 -5.78 -19.26 2.59
N ASN A 41 -4.82 -20.18 2.56
CA ASN A 41 -4.94 -21.46 1.85
C ASN A 41 -5.95 -22.42 2.48
N ASN A 42 -6.24 -22.27 3.79
CA ASN A 42 -7.23 -23.08 4.50
C ASN A 42 -8.55 -22.33 4.73
N THR A 43 -8.65 -21.07 4.27
CA THR A 43 -9.86 -20.25 4.44
C THR A 43 -10.83 -20.50 3.28
N PRO A 44 -12.10 -20.86 3.56
CA PRO A 44 -13.11 -21.01 2.51
C PRO A 44 -13.43 -19.66 1.83
N CYS A 45 -13.94 -19.72 0.60
CA CYS A 45 -14.19 -18.55 -0.25
C CYS A 45 -15.09 -17.47 0.37
N ASP A 46 -16.04 -17.84 1.21
CA ASP A 46 -16.97 -16.99 1.95
C ASP A 46 -16.56 -16.79 3.42
N GLY A 47 -15.40 -17.34 3.80
CA GLY A 47 -14.85 -17.25 5.14
C GLY A 47 -14.21 -15.90 5.46
N LYS A 48 -13.68 -15.81 6.67
CA LYS A 48 -12.89 -14.67 7.15
C LYS A 48 -11.45 -15.13 7.34
N LEU A 49 -10.49 -14.39 6.80
CA LEU A 49 -9.08 -14.69 7.03
C LEU A 49 -8.75 -14.61 8.53
N LYS A 50 -7.76 -15.40 8.96
CA LYS A 50 -7.13 -15.17 10.26
C LYS A 50 -6.51 -13.76 10.25
N HIS A 51 -6.66 -13.03 11.35
CA HIS A 51 -6.21 -11.63 11.48
C HIS A 51 -6.85 -10.64 10.49
N GLN A 52 -7.97 -10.99 9.85
CA GLN A 52 -8.70 -10.04 9.00
C GLN A 52 -9.15 -8.82 9.80
N GLY A 53 -8.78 -7.65 9.28
CA GLY A 53 -9.05 -6.35 9.87
C GLY A 53 -7.91 -5.78 10.70
N GLU A 54 -6.86 -6.55 10.97
CA GLU A 54 -5.64 -6.06 11.61
C GLU A 54 -4.83 -5.18 10.65
N ILE A 55 -4.10 -4.22 11.23
CA ILE A 55 -3.19 -3.34 10.50
C ILE A 55 -1.79 -3.93 10.60
N ILE A 56 -1.18 -4.21 9.46
CA ILE A 56 0.19 -4.73 9.38
C ILE A 56 1.08 -3.79 8.57
N LYS A 57 2.38 -4.08 8.59
CA LYS A 57 3.37 -3.42 7.74
C LYS A 57 4.06 -4.47 6.89
N ILE A 58 4.24 -4.18 5.61
CA ILE A 58 5.03 -5.02 4.69
C ILE A 58 6.13 -4.18 4.05
N HIS A 59 7.24 -4.81 3.68
CA HIS A 59 8.17 -4.26 2.70
C HIS A 59 8.01 -4.98 1.38
N GLY A 60 8.28 -4.26 0.30
CA GLY A 60 8.36 -4.83 -1.01
C GLY A 60 8.74 -3.78 -2.04
N TYR A 61 8.33 -4.03 -3.27
CA TYR A 61 8.73 -3.27 -4.43
C TYR A 61 7.50 -2.97 -5.28
N ILE A 62 7.31 -1.70 -5.66
CA ILE A 62 6.30 -1.31 -6.64
C ILE A 62 7.00 -1.17 -7.99
N SER A 63 6.51 -1.88 -9.00
CA SER A 63 6.95 -1.71 -10.38
C SER A 63 6.16 -0.61 -11.07
N LYS A 64 6.82 0.14 -11.96
CA LYS A 64 6.18 1.15 -12.83
C LYS A 64 4.97 0.61 -13.59
N HIS A 65 4.97 -0.67 -13.97
CA HIS A 65 3.93 -1.27 -14.81
C HIS A 65 2.74 -1.79 -14.01
N ASN A 66 2.79 -1.75 -12.67
CA ASN A 66 1.80 -2.39 -11.80
C ASN A 66 1.01 -1.41 -10.93
N THR A 67 0.76 -0.21 -11.47
CA THR A 67 -0.10 0.79 -10.85
C THR A 67 -1.35 0.97 -11.70
N PHE A 68 -2.53 0.90 -11.08
CA PHE A 68 -3.82 0.97 -11.76
C PHE A 68 -4.70 2.04 -11.11
N PRO A 69 -4.39 3.34 -11.34
CA PRO A 69 -5.10 4.44 -10.67
C PRO A 69 -6.61 4.42 -10.89
N ASN A 70 -7.05 4.10 -12.11
CA ASN A 70 -8.48 4.01 -12.46
C ASN A 70 -9.20 2.87 -11.73
N GLU A 71 -8.45 1.84 -11.30
CA GLU A 71 -8.98 0.70 -10.56
C GLU A 71 -8.71 0.82 -9.05
N ASN A 72 -8.12 1.94 -8.60
CA ASN A 72 -7.75 2.17 -7.21
C ASN A 72 -6.92 1.04 -6.58
N ARG A 73 -5.99 0.47 -7.35
CA ARG A 73 -5.10 -0.59 -6.86
C ARG A 73 -3.69 -0.51 -7.44
N PHE A 74 -2.76 -1.17 -6.77
CA PHE A 74 -1.41 -1.43 -7.28
C PHE A 74 -0.86 -2.73 -6.70
N HIS A 75 0.21 -3.26 -7.29
CA HIS A 75 0.88 -4.46 -6.78
C HIS A 75 2.15 -4.11 -6.03
N VAL A 76 2.45 -4.94 -5.03
CA VAL A 76 3.71 -4.90 -4.27
C VAL A 76 4.31 -6.28 -4.36
N TYR A 77 5.53 -6.34 -4.86
CA TYR A 77 6.31 -7.56 -5.02
C TYR A 77 7.26 -7.71 -3.83
N GLU A 78 7.49 -8.93 -3.40
CA GLU A 78 8.43 -9.20 -2.30
C GLU A 78 9.88 -8.86 -2.67
N THR A 79 10.22 -9.03 -3.95
CA THR A 79 11.53 -8.73 -4.52
C THR A 79 11.40 -7.78 -5.70
N SER A 80 12.51 -7.22 -6.18
CA SER A 80 12.56 -6.39 -7.40
C SER A 80 12.43 -7.21 -8.70
N MET A 81 11.67 -8.31 -8.67
CA MET A 81 11.41 -9.19 -9.80
C MET A 81 9.93 -9.57 -9.84
N GLU A 82 9.30 -9.38 -11.00
CA GLU A 82 7.88 -9.67 -11.22
C GLU A 82 7.47 -11.16 -11.09
N LYS A 83 8.43 -12.07 -10.94
CA LYS A 83 8.19 -13.52 -10.79
C LYS A 83 7.99 -13.99 -9.34
N GLY A 84 8.10 -13.09 -8.36
CA GLY A 84 7.99 -13.42 -6.94
C GLY A 84 6.56 -13.33 -6.37
N PRO A 85 6.40 -13.71 -5.09
CA PRO A 85 5.20 -13.44 -4.31
C PRO A 85 4.83 -11.95 -4.38
N ARG A 86 3.54 -11.68 -4.54
CA ARG A 86 3.02 -10.32 -4.63
C ARG A 86 1.71 -10.21 -3.87
N ILE A 87 1.41 -9.01 -3.40
CA ILE A 87 0.11 -8.69 -2.84
C ILE A 87 -0.49 -7.48 -3.56
N VAL A 88 -1.82 -7.48 -3.65
CA VAL A 88 -2.57 -6.36 -4.20
C VAL A 88 -2.93 -5.41 -3.07
N ILE A 89 -2.62 -4.14 -3.26
CA ILE A 89 -3.00 -3.04 -2.36
C ILE A 89 -4.21 -2.33 -2.96
N LEU A 90 -5.28 -2.23 -2.18
CA LEU A 90 -6.50 -1.52 -2.53
C LEU A 90 -6.55 -0.16 -1.86
N VAL A 91 -6.92 0.86 -2.62
CA VAL A 91 -7.01 2.24 -2.17
C VAL A 91 -8.48 2.62 -2.01
N VAL A 92 -8.97 2.73 -0.77
CA VAL A 92 -10.39 3.03 -0.50
C VAL A 92 -10.69 4.51 -0.43
N LYS A 93 -9.75 5.34 0.01
CA LYS A 93 -9.91 6.79 0.16
C LYS A 93 -8.62 7.50 -0.24
N ASN A 94 -8.75 8.75 -0.68
CA ASN A 94 -7.61 9.58 -1.10
C ASN A 94 -6.79 9.02 -2.27
N SER A 95 -7.42 8.27 -3.19
CA SER A 95 -6.79 7.66 -4.37
C SER A 95 -5.84 8.61 -5.10
N ASN A 96 -6.32 9.78 -5.52
CA ASN A 96 -5.50 10.78 -6.23
C ASN A 96 -4.21 11.13 -5.47
N LYS A 97 -4.27 11.29 -4.14
CA LYS A 97 -3.07 11.63 -3.34
C LYS A 97 -2.09 10.47 -3.25
N ILE A 98 -2.59 9.24 -3.11
CA ILE A 98 -1.76 8.04 -3.07
C ILE A 98 -1.04 7.84 -4.41
N PHE A 99 -1.78 7.90 -5.53
CA PHE A 99 -1.17 7.72 -6.85
C PHE A 99 -0.25 8.88 -7.24
N ASN A 100 -0.56 10.11 -6.84
CA ASN A 100 0.35 11.24 -6.99
C ASN A 100 1.66 11.03 -6.19
N GLU A 101 1.59 10.38 -5.03
CA GLU A 101 2.78 10.09 -4.23
C GLU A 101 3.64 8.99 -4.87
N ILE A 102 2.99 7.95 -5.40
CA ILE A 102 3.65 6.90 -6.18
C ILE A 102 4.33 7.50 -7.42
N SER A 103 3.62 8.35 -8.19
CA SER A 103 4.16 8.93 -9.42
C SER A 103 5.35 9.87 -9.21
N LYS A 104 5.50 10.46 -8.03
CA LYS A 104 6.69 11.28 -7.70
C LYS A 104 7.96 10.44 -7.57
N HIS A 105 7.83 9.22 -7.06
CA HIS A 105 8.96 8.33 -6.79
C HIS A 105 9.22 7.35 -7.93
N ILE A 106 8.21 7.12 -8.78
CA ILE A 106 8.32 6.28 -9.98
C ILE A 106 8.07 7.16 -11.22
N PRO A 107 9.00 8.09 -11.57
CA PRO A 107 8.83 8.95 -12.73
C PRO A 107 8.98 8.16 -14.04
N ASN A 108 8.15 8.50 -15.02
CA ASN A 108 8.09 7.90 -16.38
C ASN A 108 7.53 6.47 -16.46
N LEU A 109 6.21 6.36 -16.40
CA LEU A 109 5.44 5.18 -16.85
C LEU A 109 5.63 4.85 -18.35
N SER A 110 6.28 5.74 -19.12
CA SER A 110 6.30 5.73 -20.59
C SER A 110 7.66 5.42 -21.22
N ASN A 111 8.75 5.31 -20.47
CA ASN A 111 10.09 5.13 -21.04
C ASN A 111 10.92 4.08 -20.28
N PRO A 112 11.05 2.84 -20.78
CA PRO A 112 11.59 1.71 -20.01
C PRO A 112 13.12 1.63 -19.92
N SER A 113 13.85 2.64 -20.40
CA SER A 113 15.32 2.61 -20.51
C SER A 113 16.08 3.04 -19.24
N ILE A 114 15.41 3.25 -18.10
CA ILE A 114 16.04 3.66 -16.83
C ILE A 114 16.12 2.43 -15.93
N GLU A 115 17.32 2.18 -15.39
CA GLU A 115 17.77 0.94 -14.73
C GLU A 115 17.01 0.55 -13.44
N GLU A 116 16.03 1.33 -12.99
CA GLU A 116 15.22 1.03 -11.79
C GLU A 116 13.74 0.89 -12.15
N GLU A 117 13.34 -0.32 -12.54
CA GLU A 117 11.94 -0.68 -12.81
C GLU A 117 11.08 -0.75 -11.52
N TYR A 118 11.74 -0.93 -10.38
CA TYR A 118 11.12 -1.23 -9.10
C TYR A 118 11.62 -0.25 -8.04
N VAL A 119 10.69 0.35 -7.28
CA VAL A 119 11.03 1.19 -6.14
C VAL A 119 10.68 0.47 -4.86
N LYS A 120 11.66 0.37 -3.95
CA LYS A 120 11.48 -0.24 -2.65
C LYS A 120 10.50 0.60 -1.82
N THR A 121 9.55 -0.07 -1.18
CA THR A 121 8.49 0.58 -0.43
C THR A 121 8.16 -0.18 0.85
N SER A 122 7.71 0.58 1.83
CA SER A 122 7.06 0.08 3.02
C SER A 122 5.59 0.50 3.02
N ILE A 123 4.69 -0.44 3.29
CA ILE A 123 3.25 -0.19 3.26
C ILE A 123 2.60 -0.65 4.55
N ARG A 124 1.81 0.23 5.16
CA ARG A 124 0.95 -0.09 6.30
C ARG A 124 -0.48 -0.23 5.83
N GLY A 125 -1.05 -1.43 5.93
CA GLY A 125 -2.39 -1.69 5.41
C GLY A 125 -3.21 -2.60 6.30
N LYS A 126 -4.53 -2.53 6.12
CA LYS A 126 -5.49 -3.40 6.79
C LYS A 126 -5.64 -4.70 6.01
N ILE A 127 -5.49 -5.83 6.68
CA ILE A 127 -5.74 -7.15 6.07
C ILE A 127 -7.22 -7.27 5.72
N ILE A 128 -7.50 -7.60 4.46
CA ILE A 128 -8.84 -7.97 4.01
C ILE A 128 -8.79 -9.26 3.17
N GLY A 129 -9.82 -10.10 3.33
CA GLY A 129 -10.08 -11.25 2.48
C GLY A 129 -11.08 -10.89 1.39
N LYS A 130 -10.88 -11.41 0.18
CA LYS A 130 -11.88 -11.34 -0.90
C LYS A 130 -11.98 -12.66 -1.63
N SER A 131 -13.19 -13.09 -1.90
CA SER A 131 -13.50 -14.20 -2.79
C SER A 131 -12.99 -13.92 -4.19
N LEU A 132 -12.20 -14.83 -4.76
CA LEU A 132 -11.68 -14.76 -6.12
C LEU A 132 -12.24 -15.92 -6.94
N PRO A 133 -13.05 -15.63 -7.98
CA PRO A 133 -13.50 -16.68 -8.90
C PRO A 133 -12.31 -17.14 -9.76
N ALA A 134 -12.08 -18.46 -9.80
CA ALA A 134 -11.02 -19.10 -10.57
C ALA A 134 -11.58 -20.36 -11.24
N ASN A 135 -11.90 -20.27 -12.54
CA ASN A 135 -12.31 -21.39 -13.39
C ASN A 135 -13.43 -22.28 -12.80
N GLY A 136 -14.47 -21.67 -12.24
CA GLY A 136 -15.60 -22.39 -11.63
C GLY A 136 -15.39 -22.80 -10.16
N CYS A 137 -14.16 -22.72 -9.66
CA CYS A 137 -13.86 -22.76 -8.24
C CYS A 137 -13.74 -21.33 -7.69
N CYS A 138 -13.86 -21.19 -6.36
CA CYS A 138 -13.53 -19.93 -5.70
C CYS A 138 -12.41 -20.14 -4.70
N THR A 139 -11.47 -19.20 -4.65
CA THR A 139 -10.41 -19.17 -3.64
C THR A 139 -10.52 -17.89 -2.82
N MET A 140 -10.15 -17.96 -1.54
CA MET A 140 -9.98 -16.75 -0.74
C MET A 140 -8.65 -16.08 -1.16
N GLY A 141 -8.71 -14.79 -1.50
CA GLY A 141 -7.55 -13.97 -1.75
C GLY A 141 -7.26 -13.05 -0.58
N ILE A 142 -5.98 -12.74 -0.36
CA ILE A 142 -5.52 -11.75 0.61
C ILE A 142 -5.13 -10.44 -0.07
N PHE A 143 -5.58 -9.33 0.51
CA PHE A 143 -5.29 -7.98 0.07
C PHE A 143 -4.95 -7.12 1.28
N LEU A 144 -4.28 -5.99 1.02
CA LEU A 144 -4.19 -4.91 2.00
C LEU A 144 -4.99 -3.71 1.52
N GLU A 145 -5.71 -3.09 2.44
CA GLU A 145 -6.43 -1.86 2.21
C GLU A 145 -5.69 -0.68 2.86
N ILE A 146 -5.50 0.39 2.10
CA ILE A 146 -4.94 1.67 2.57
C ILE A 146 -5.89 2.82 2.26
N ASN A 147 -5.83 3.88 3.06
CA ASN A 147 -6.74 5.02 2.95
C ASN A 147 -6.03 6.37 2.95
N ASN A 148 -4.70 6.38 3.15
CA ASN A 148 -3.90 7.59 3.24
C ASN A 148 -2.56 7.43 2.51
N ALA A 149 -2.06 8.50 1.89
CA ALA A 149 -0.73 8.51 1.30
C ALA A 149 0.39 8.29 2.35
N CYS A 150 0.16 8.65 3.62
CA CYS A 150 1.13 8.37 4.69
C CYS A 150 1.29 6.87 5.01
N ASP A 151 0.39 6.01 4.50
CA ASP A 151 0.49 4.55 4.66
C ASP A 151 1.52 3.93 3.71
N ILE A 152 2.07 4.70 2.78
CA ILE A 152 3.13 4.29 1.86
C ILE A 152 4.39 5.11 2.16
N ARG A 153 5.54 4.45 2.15
CA ARG A 153 6.85 5.12 2.14
C ARG A 153 7.76 4.49 1.12
N PHE A 154 8.55 5.32 0.47
CA PHE A 154 9.60 4.92 -0.45
C PHE A 154 10.94 5.00 0.27
N GLU A 155 11.84 4.06 -0.06
CA GLU A 155 13.19 3.94 0.53
C GLU A 155 14.28 4.25 -0.49
#